data_AF-A0A974HG44-F1
#
_entry.id   AF-A0A974HG44-F1
#
_cell.length_a   1.000
_cell.length_b   1.000
_cell.length_c   1.000
_cell.angle_alpha   90.00
_cell.angle_beta   90.00
_cell.angle_gamma   90.00
#
_symmetry.space_group_name_H-M   'P 1'
#
loop_
_entity.id
_entity.type
_entity.pdbx_description
1 polymer ?
#
loop_
_entity_poly.entity_id
_entity_poly.type
_entity_poly.pdbx_seq_one_letter_code
_entity_poly.pdbx_strand_id
1 'polypeptide(L)'
;MQYDNLVRQLQQSLGDSLNDNCFPDDPVWPPGEREKRMEQRQHPRLGNTLWCLCGNCIAMPTIRESVCCREVEKLQKHYNEDCTCIATVLEMLQLCINKRFLEFTIRNSGRVKLRQLQDDYNR
;
A
#
# COMPACT_ATOMS: atom_id res chain seq x y z
N MET A 1 -42.27 -2.66 -1.63
CA MET A 1 -43.13 -1.74 -2.39
C MET A 1 -42.51 -0.38 -2.67
N GLN A 2 -41.91 0.33 -1.70
CA GLN A 2 -41.31 1.66 -1.95
C GLN A 2 -39.93 1.57 -2.64
N TYR A 3 -39.16 0.51 -2.36
CA TYR A 3 -37.83 0.27 -2.93
C TYR A 3 -37.88 -0.09 -4.42
N ASP A 4 -38.82 -0.97 -4.81
CA ASP A 4 -39.00 -1.40 -6.20
C ASP A 4 -39.38 -0.25 -7.13
N ASN A 5 -40.11 0.74 -6.60
CA ASN A 5 -40.55 1.91 -7.35
C ASN A 5 -39.38 2.88 -7.61
N LEU A 6 -38.52 3.08 -6.60
CA LEU A 6 -37.31 3.89 -6.73
C LEU A 6 -36.33 3.27 -7.74
N VAL A 7 -36.12 1.95 -7.68
CA VAL A 7 -35.23 1.23 -8.61
C VAL A 7 -35.73 1.36 -10.06
N ARG A 8 -37.04 1.21 -10.29
CA ARG A 8 -37.64 1.40 -11.63
C ARG A 8 -37.50 2.83 -12.15
N GLN A 9 -37.70 3.83 -11.30
CA GLN A 9 -37.53 5.23 -11.69
C GLN A 9 -36.08 5.53 -12.08
N LEU A 10 -35.12 5.01 -11.31
CA LEU A 10 -33.70 5.18 -11.61
C LEU A 10 -33.32 4.51 -12.95
N GLN A 11 -33.79 3.29 -13.20
CA GLN A 11 -33.57 2.58 -14.47
C GLN A 11 -34.15 3.32 -15.67
N GLN A 12 -35.34 3.93 -15.53
CA GLN A 12 -35.93 4.75 -16.60
C GLN A 12 -35.14 6.02 -16.90
N SER A 13 -34.47 6.60 -15.89
CA SER A 13 -33.73 7.86 -16.02
C SER A 13 -32.27 7.68 -16.47
N LEU A 14 -31.63 6.57 -16.08
CA LEU A 14 -30.20 6.35 -16.26
C LEU A 14 -29.88 5.20 -17.22
N GLY A 15 -30.88 4.47 -17.68
CA GLY A 15 -30.69 3.24 -18.45
C GLY A 15 -30.61 1.99 -17.58
N ASP A 16 -30.74 0.82 -18.20
CA ASP A 16 -30.64 -0.46 -17.51
C ASP A 16 -29.16 -0.79 -17.28
N SER A 17 -28.62 -0.44 -16.12
CA SER A 17 -27.21 -0.67 -15.76
C SER A 17 -26.72 -2.13 -15.93
N LEU A 18 -27.62 -3.12 -16.05
CA LEU A 18 -27.23 -4.52 -16.30
C LEU A 18 -27.13 -4.86 -17.79
N ASN A 19 -27.89 -4.17 -18.65
CA ASN A 19 -28.00 -4.47 -20.09
C ASN A 19 -27.49 -3.35 -21.01
N ASP A 20 -27.36 -2.13 -20.49
CA ASP A 20 -26.68 -1.03 -21.15
C ASP A 20 -25.18 -1.25 -20.99
N ASN A 21 -24.51 -1.48 -22.12
CA ASN A 21 -23.06 -1.40 -22.18
C ASN A 21 -22.66 0.04 -21.87
N CYS A 22 -22.38 0.32 -20.60
CA CYS A 22 -21.68 1.51 -20.17
C CYS A 22 -20.37 1.55 -20.97
N PHE A 23 -20.36 2.35 -22.04
CA PHE A 23 -19.35 2.45 -23.09
C PHE A 23 -19.01 1.14 -23.85
N PRO A 24 -19.17 1.11 -25.20
CA PRO A 24 -18.91 -0.09 -26.01
C PRO A 24 -17.49 -0.69 -25.88
N ASP A 25 -16.52 0.15 -25.52
CA ASP A 25 -15.10 -0.19 -25.46
C ASP A 25 -14.52 -0.16 -24.03
N ASP A 26 -15.37 -0.08 -23.00
CA ASP A 26 -14.87 -0.15 -21.64
C ASP A 26 -14.23 -1.53 -21.37
N PRO A 27 -13.07 -1.57 -20.72
CA PRO A 27 -12.42 -2.82 -20.40
C PRO A 27 -13.32 -3.65 -19.47
N VAL A 28 -13.88 -4.73 -20.00
CA VAL A 28 -14.66 -5.69 -19.21
C VAL A 28 -13.70 -6.53 -18.37
N TRP A 29 -13.95 -6.60 -17.07
CA TRP A 29 -13.21 -7.51 -16.20
C TRP A 29 -13.39 -8.95 -16.68
N PRO A 30 -12.31 -9.73 -16.90
CA PRO A 30 -12.44 -11.14 -17.21
C PRO A 30 -13.26 -11.87 -16.14
N PRO A 31 -14.04 -12.90 -16.51
CA PRO A 31 -14.86 -13.64 -15.57
C PRO A 31 -14.04 -14.13 -14.37
N GLY A 32 -14.55 -13.91 -13.16
CA GLY A 32 -13.86 -14.30 -11.92
C GLY A 32 -12.85 -13.28 -11.39
N GLU A 33 -12.48 -12.22 -12.13
CA GLU A 33 -11.51 -11.24 -11.62
C GLU A 33 -12.10 -10.40 -10.47
N ARG A 34 -13.39 -10.10 -10.53
CA ARG A 34 -14.08 -9.39 -9.45
C ARG A 34 -14.08 -10.21 -8.17
N GLU A 35 -14.40 -11.50 -8.27
CA GLU A 35 -14.39 -12.46 -7.17
C GLU A 35 -12.97 -12.58 -6.58
N LYS A 36 -11.94 -12.75 -7.43
CA LYS A 36 -10.54 -12.77 -6.99
C LYS A 36 -10.14 -11.50 -6.23
N ARG A 37 -10.57 -10.32 -6.70
CA ARG A 37 -10.30 -9.05 -6.01
C ARG A 37 -11.04 -8.94 -4.69
N MET A 38 -12.26 -9.48 -4.60
CA MET A 38 -13.01 -9.56 -3.34
C MET A 38 -12.35 -10.51 -2.34
N GLU A 39 -11.93 -11.69 -2.79
CA GLU A 39 -11.18 -12.65 -1.98
C GLU A 39 -9.86 -12.04 -1.44
N GLN A 40 -9.12 -11.32 -2.29
CA GLN A 40 -7.92 -10.60 -1.86
C GLN A 40 -8.22 -9.59 -0.76
N ARG A 41 -9.37 -8.89 -0.80
CA ARG A 41 -9.77 -7.93 0.24
C ARG A 41 -10.11 -8.59 1.57
N GLN A 42 -10.48 -9.87 1.56
CA GLN A 42 -10.75 -10.66 2.76
C GLN A 42 -9.50 -11.33 3.33
N HIS A 43 -8.33 -11.02 2.78
CA HIS A 43 -7.09 -11.66 3.22
C HIS A 43 -6.83 -11.38 4.72
N PRO A 44 -6.47 -12.39 5.54
CA PRO A 44 -6.38 -12.26 7.00
C PRO A 44 -5.40 -11.19 7.50
N ARG A 45 -4.48 -10.73 6.65
CA ARG A 45 -3.49 -9.71 6.99
C ARG A 45 -3.94 -8.26 6.70
N LEU A 46 -5.01 -8.07 5.94
CA LEU A 46 -5.47 -6.74 5.56
C LEU A 46 -6.29 -6.08 6.67
N GLY A 47 -6.14 -4.76 6.81
CA GLY A 47 -6.93 -3.95 7.74
C GLY A 47 -6.67 -4.22 9.23
N ASN A 48 -5.65 -5.00 9.57
CA ASN A 48 -5.27 -5.32 10.95
C ASN A 48 -3.75 -5.52 11.09
N THR A 49 -3.30 -5.71 12.32
CA THR A 49 -1.89 -5.91 12.70
C THR A 49 -1.65 -7.21 13.46
N LEU A 50 -2.58 -8.17 13.43
CA LEU A 50 -2.49 -9.42 14.18
C LEU A 50 -1.32 -10.32 13.73
N TRP A 51 -0.83 -10.12 12.51
CA TRP A 51 0.35 -10.78 11.96
C TRP A 51 1.67 -10.14 12.40
N CYS A 52 1.62 -8.99 13.09
CA CYS A 52 2.81 -8.29 13.55
C CYS A 52 3.48 -9.05 14.70
N LEU A 53 4.79 -9.24 14.59
CA LEU A 53 5.62 -9.88 15.62
C LEU A 53 6.49 -8.87 16.40
N CYS A 54 6.68 -7.66 15.88
CA CYS A 54 7.53 -6.64 16.51
C CYS A 54 6.75 -5.61 17.34
N GLY A 55 5.42 -5.62 17.29
CA GLY A 55 4.54 -4.69 18.00
C GLY A 55 4.41 -3.29 17.39
N ASN A 56 5.14 -2.97 16.31
CA ASN A 56 5.21 -1.61 15.74
C ASN A 56 4.64 -1.47 14.33
N CYS A 57 4.10 -2.54 13.73
CA CYS A 57 3.48 -2.45 12.40
C CYS A 57 2.12 -1.74 12.47
N ILE A 58 1.73 -1.11 11.36
CA ILE A 58 0.41 -0.52 11.15
C ILE A 58 -0.39 -1.35 10.15
N ALA A 59 -1.72 -1.20 10.16
CA ALA A 59 -2.58 -1.87 9.19
C ALA A 59 -2.31 -1.31 7.79
N MET A 60 -1.98 -2.19 6.84
CA MET A 60 -1.66 -1.80 5.46
C MET A 60 -2.82 -2.09 4.50
N PRO A 61 -2.98 -1.28 3.44
CA PRO A 61 -4.05 -1.44 2.47
C PRO A 61 -3.84 -2.63 1.52
N THR A 62 -2.59 -3.12 1.39
CA THR A 62 -2.26 -4.23 0.50
C THR A 62 -1.57 -5.39 1.22
N ILE A 63 -1.74 -6.59 0.68
CA ILE A 63 -1.15 -7.83 1.24
C ILE A 63 0.37 -7.76 1.17
N ARG A 64 0.92 -7.20 0.08
CA ARG A 64 2.36 -7.08 -0.14
C ARG A 64 3.05 -6.21 0.91
N GLU A 65 2.35 -5.21 1.41
CA GLU A 65 2.85 -4.31 2.46
C GLU A 65 2.62 -4.86 3.87
N SER A 66 1.75 -5.87 4.03
CA SER A 66 1.40 -6.48 5.32
C SER A 66 2.47 -7.50 5.77
N VAL A 67 3.72 -7.04 5.88
CA VAL A 67 4.91 -7.83 6.21
C VAL A 67 5.61 -7.26 7.44
N CYS A 68 5.95 -8.11 8.40
CA CYS A 68 6.63 -7.70 9.62
C CYS A 68 8.14 -7.71 9.41
N CYS A 69 8.87 -6.76 10.00
CA CYS A 69 10.33 -6.74 9.91
C CYS A 69 11.00 -8.03 10.45
N ARG A 70 10.32 -8.74 11.36
CA ARG A 70 10.76 -10.03 11.93
C ARG A 70 10.56 -11.22 10.97
N GLU A 71 9.77 -11.06 9.92
CA GLU A 71 9.59 -12.09 8.86
C GLU A 71 10.69 -11.99 7.79
N VAL A 72 11.46 -10.90 7.76
CA VAL A 72 12.52 -10.68 6.77
C VAL A 72 13.83 -11.26 7.27
N GLU A 73 14.23 -12.40 6.70
CA GLU A 73 15.44 -13.14 7.09
C GLU A 73 16.72 -12.28 7.07
N LYS A 74 16.88 -11.43 6.05
CA LYS A 74 18.05 -10.54 5.91
C LYS A 74 18.20 -9.52 7.04
N LEU A 75 17.12 -9.23 7.78
CA LEU A 75 17.13 -8.30 8.90
C LEU A 75 17.50 -8.96 10.24
N GLN A 76 17.52 -10.31 10.31
CA GLN A 76 17.74 -11.02 11.56
C GLN A 76 19.05 -10.64 12.25
N LYS A 77 20.11 -10.38 11.48
CA LYS A 77 21.42 -9.95 11.96
C LYS A 77 21.44 -8.61 12.71
N HIS A 78 20.39 -7.79 12.58
CA HIS A 78 20.30 -6.48 13.23
C HIS A 78 19.54 -6.54 14.55
N TYR A 79 18.96 -7.68 14.91
CA TYR A 79 18.25 -7.84 16.18
C TYR A 79 19.20 -8.40 17.25
N ASN A 80 19.13 -7.82 18.44
CA ASN A 80 19.73 -8.32 19.68
C ASN A 80 18.64 -8.51 20.74
N GLU A 81 19.01 -8.93 21.96
CA GLU A 81 18.05 -9.18 23.04
C GLU A 81 17.16 -7.96 23.36
N ASP A 82 17.70 -6.75 23.17
CA ASP A 82 17.01 -5.49 23.47
C ASP A 82 16.22 -4.90 22.28
N CYS A 83 16.43 -5.39 21.05
CA CYS A 83 15.82 -4.84 19.85
C CYS A 83 14.75 -5.76 19.26
N THR A 84 13.49 -5.43 19.52
CA THR A 84 12.32 -6.15 19.01
C THR A 84 11.88 -5.70 17.62
N CYS A 85 12.31 -4.52 17.16
CA CYS A 85 11.87 -3.92 15.90
C CYS A 85 13.02 -3.28 15.10
N ILE A 86 12.99 -3.35 13.77
CA ILE A 86 14.04 -2.76 12.93
C ILE A 86 14.06 -1.24 13.03
N ALA A 87 12.90 -0.62 13.28
CA ALA A 87 12.77 0.83 13.42
C ALA A 87 13.42 1.36 14.71
N THR A 88 13.78 0.51 15.67
CA THR A 88 14.47 0.92 16.90
C THR A 88 15.96 0.63 16.86
N VAL A 89 16.47 -0.02 15.81
CA VAL A 89 17.90 -0.29 15.64
C VAL A 89 18.62 1.02 15.35
N LEU A 90 19.61 1.35 16.19
CA LEU A 90 20.33 2.63 16.13
C LEU A 90 20.94 2.90 14.75
N GLU A 91 21.56 1.89 14.14
CA GLU A 91 22.15 1.98 12.80
C GLU A 91 21.09 2.34 11.75
N MET A 92 19.88 1.78 11.85
CA MET A 92 18.78 2.08 10.94
C MET A 92 18.26 3.51 11.14
N LEU A 93 18.18 3.98 12.39
CA LEU A 93 17.81 5.37 12.67
C LEU A 93 18.84 6.35 12.08
N GLN A 94 20.13 6.02 12.18
CA GLN A 94 21.22 6.84 11.64
C GLN A 94 21.25 6.82 10.10
N LEU A 95 21.01 5.68 9.47
CA LEU A 95 21.16 5.52 8.02
C LEU A 95 19.89 5.82 7.22
N CYS A 96 18.70 5.51 7.78
CA CYS A 96 17.44 5.53 7.04
C CYS A 96 16.51 6.68 7.42
N ILE A 97 16.67 7.28 8.60
CA ILE A 97 15.80 8.37 9.09
C ILE A 97 16.54 9.70 9.19
N ASN A 98 17.86 9.68 9.40
CA ASN A 98 18.64 10.92 9.51
C ASN A 98 18.65 11.69 8.18
N LYS A 99 17.85 12.75 8.15
CA LYS A 99 17.70 13.65 7.00
C LYS A 99 19.03 14.18 6.46
N ARG A 100 19.95 14.60 7.33
CA ARG A 100 21.26 15.13 6.90
C ARG A 100 22.11 14.05 6.22
N PHE A 101 22.07 12.83 6.75
CA PHE A 101 22.77 11.70 6.16
C PHE A 101 22.18 11.36 4.79
N LEU A 102 20.86 11.21 4.68
CA LEU A 102 20.20 10.92 3.41
C LEU A 102 20.48 11.98 2.34
N GLU A 103 20.40 13.26 2.68
CA GLU A 103 20.74 14.35 1.77
C GLU A 103 22.20 14.30 1.34
N PHE A 104 23.12 14.04 2.28
CA PHE A 104 24.53 13.89 1.98
C PHE A 104 24.76 12.72 1.01
N THR A 105 24.17 11.56 1.26
CA THR A 105 24.29 10.38 0.40
C THR A 105 23.74 10.65 -1.00
N ILE A 106 22.59 11.30 -1.12
CA ILE A 106 21.99 11.61 -2.43
C ILE A 106 22.89 12.59 -3.21
N ARG A 107 23.33 13.69 -2.58
CA ARG A 107 24.21 14.70 -3.20
C ARG A 107 25.52 14.08 -3.71
N ASN A 108 26.09 13.15 -2.94
CA ASN A 108 27.38 12.55 -3.24
C ASN A 108 27.28 11.20 -3.98
N SER A 109 26.07 10.74 -4.31
CA SER A 109 25.86 9.48 -5.03
C SER A 109 26.32 9.52 -6.49
N GLY A 110 26.58 10.71 -7.04
CA GLY A 110 26.89 10.92 -8.46
C GLY A 110 25.71 10.68 -9.41
N ARG A 111 24.50 10.39 -8.88
CA ARG A 111 23.32 10.05 -9.70
C ARG A 111 22.41 11.23 -10.01
N VAL A 112 22.57 12.36 -9.31
CA VAL A 112 21.68 13.53 -9.42
C VAL A 112 22.52 14.80 -9.52
N LYS A 113 22.17 15.70 -10.44
CA LYS A 113 22.79 17.04 -10.51
C LYS A 113 22.24 17.92 -9.39
N LEU A 114 23.05 18.79 -8.81
CA LEU A 114 22.67 19.63 -7.67
C LEU A 114 21.39 20.46 -7.90
N ARG A 115 21.18 20.93 -9.14
CA ARG A 115 19.97 21.65 -9.56
C ARG A 115 18.72 20.78 -9.52
N GLN A 116 18.79 19.57 -10.09
CA GLN A 116 17.67 18.62 -10.08
C GLN A 116 17.28 18.23 -8.65
N LEU A 117 18.27 18.05 -7.77
CA LEU A 117 18.00 17.76 -6.37
C LEU A 117 17.21 18.87 -5.66
N GLN A 118 17.51 20.14 -5.96
CA GLN A 118 16.79 21.28 -5.37
C GLN A 118 15.33 21.36 -5.86
N ASP A 119 15.10 21.00 -7.12
CA ASP A 119 13.77 20.99 -7.72
C ASP A 119 12.90 19.86 -7.13
N ASP A 120 13.48 18.66 -6.95
CA ASP A 120 12.75 17.49 -6.42
C ASP A 120 12.48 17.57 -4.92
N TYR A 121 13.34 18.26 -4.15
CA TYR A 121 13.25 18.28 -2.69
C TYR A 121 12.02 19.06 -2.16
N ASN A 122 11.50 20.01 -2.93
CA ASN A 122 10.37 20.87 -2.54
C ASN A 122 9.04 20.46 -3.21
N ARG A 123 9.03 19.31 -3.89
CA ARG A 123 7.89 18.77 -4.61
C ARG A 123 7.12 17.78 -3.74
#